data_AF-A0A7W0KTX7-F1
#
_entry.id   AF-A0A7W0KTX7-F1
#
_cell.length_a   1.000
_cell.length_b   1.000
_cell.length_c   1.000
_cell.angle_alpha   90.00
_cell.angle_beta   90.00
_cell.angle_gamma   90.00
#
_symmetry.space_group_name_H-M   'P 1'
#
loop_
_entity.id
_entity.type
_entity.pdbx_description
1 polymer ?
#
loop_
_entity_poly.entity_id
_entity_poly.type
_entity_poly.pdbx_seq_one_letter_code
_entity_poly.pdbx_strand_id
1 'polypeptide(L)'
;MSAPTPTTTGLRPEVPAPDEPAIAQAKPPLRLGDRVFSGLSTSAGVAILIVLAAVGIFLVTQSIPALTADPGDLPGSAGFLPYLAPLIFGTVLVATIALLIATPLSIGIALFISHYANRRLARTLGYVTDLLAAIPSVIYGLWGALVLAPYVIPSYRWLETNLGFLPFFAGPVSATGKTILTAGIVLSVMILPIMAAINREVFLQTPVLHEEAAL
;
A
#
# COMPACT_ATOMS: atom_id res chain seq x y z
N MET A 1 -9.73 -53.83 64.70
CA MET A 1 -10.40 -53.74 63.38
C MET A 1 -11.88 -53.55 63.63
N SER A 2 -12.34 -52.31 63.59
CA SER A 2 -13.77 -51.96 63.54
C SER A 2 -13.88 -50.78 62.59
N ALA A 3 -14.38 -51.04 61.39
CA ALA A 3 -14.54 -50.04 60.34
C ALA A 3 -15.64 -49.04 60.72
N PRO A 4 -15.50 -47.73 60.41
CA PRO A 4 -16.61 -46.81 60.52
C PRO A 4 -17.63 -47.07 59.38
N THR A 5 -18.89 -47.14 59.79
CA THR A 5 -20.12 -47.33 59.02
C THR A 5 -20.23 -46.38 57.81
N PRO A 6 -20.71 -46.85 56.64
CA PRO A 6 -21.04 -45.96 55.53
C PRO A 6 -22.31 -45.17 55.90
N THR A 7 -22.18 -43.85 56.02
CA THR A 7 -23.31 -42.94 56.15
C THR A 7 -24.20 -43.09 54.92
N THR A 8 -25.36 -43.73 55.10
CA THR A 8 -26.42 -43.76 54.09
C THR A 8 -27.10 -42.38 54.14
N THR A 9 -26.49 -41.40 53.47
CA THR A 9 -27.14 -40.12 53.20
C THR A 9 -28.37 -40.43 52.34
N GLY A 10 -29.54 -40.38 52.97
CA GLY A 10 -30.81 -40.59 52.29
C GLY A 10 -30.87 -39.72 51.05
N LEU A 11 -31.03 -40.39 49.90
CA LEU A 11 -31.46 -39.75 48.67
C LEU A 11 -32.80 -39.08 48.98
N ARG A 12 -32.77 -37.75 49.16
CA ARG A 12 -33.99 -36.95 49.09
C ARG A 12 -34.67 -37.30 47.77
N PRO A 13 -36.00 -37.46 47.73
CA PRO A 13 -36.70 -37.54 46.46
C PRO A 13 -36.28 -36.31 45.66
N GLU A 14 -35.66 -36.53 44.51
CA GLU A 14 -35.27 -35.46 43.61
C GLU A 14 -36.56 -34.80 43.15
N VAL A 15 -36.87 -33.65 43.73
CA VAL A 15 -37.98 -32.82 43.31
C VAL A 15 -37.72 -32.54 41.83
N PRO A 16 -38.62 -32.95 40.91
CA PRO A 16 -38.42 -32.63 39.51
C PRO A 16 -38.24 -31.12 39.42
N ALA A 17 -37.09 -30.68 38.90
CA ALA A 17 -36.87 -29.28 38.63
C ALA A 17 -38.08 -28.79 37.81
N PRO A 18 -38.68 -27.64 38.14
CA PRO A 18 -39.75 -27.12 37.32
C PRO A 18 -39.22 -27.07 35.89
N ASP A 19 -39.96 -27.62 34.92
CA ASP A 19 -39.63 -27.45 33.51
C ASP A 19 -39.49 -25.94 33.28
N GLU A 20 -38.25 -25.45 33.19
CA GLU A 20 -37.98 -24.07 32.89
C GLU A 20 -38.68 -23.82 31.55
N PRO A 21 -39.70 -22.94 31.50
CA PRO A 21 -40.33 -22.65 30.23
C PRO A 21 -39.22 -22.11 29.35
N ALA A 22 -38.87 -22.88 28.30
CA ALA A 22 -37.88 -22.47 27.33
C ALA A 22 -38.30 -21.09 26.84
N ILE A 23 -37.61 -20.06 27.33
CA ILE A 23 -37.90 -18.67 26.96
C ILE A 23 -37.51 -18.60 25.50
N ALA A 24 -38.47 -18.84 24.62
CA ALA A 24 -38.32 -18.67 23.21
C ALA A 24 -37.91 -17.22 23.01
N GLN A 25 -36.62 -17.01 22.71
CA GLN A 25 -36.07 -15.70 22.43
C GLN A 25 -36.81 -15.14 21.22
N ALA A 26 -37.84 -14.34 21.49
CA ALA A 26 -38.60 -13.66 20.45
C ALA A 26 -37.62 -12.71 19.75
N LYS A 27 -37.33 -12.98 18.46
CA LYS A 27 -36.52 -12.09 17.63
C LYS A 27 -37.15 -10.69 17.70
N PRO A 28 -36.41 -9.63 18.09
CA PRO A 28 -36.97 -8.30 18.22
C PRO A 28 -37.60 -7.88 16.89
N PRO A 29 -38.75 -7.18 16.90
CA PRO A 29 -39.40 -6.74 15.68
C PRO A 29 -38.46 -5.83 14.92
N LEU A 30 -38.08 -6.22 13.70
CA LEU A 30 -37.21 -5.44 12.83
C LEU A 30 -37.83 -4.05 12.64
N ARG A 31 -37.17 -3.01 13.17
CA ARG A 31 -37.59 -1.63 12.95
C ARG A 31 -37.48 -1.34 11.45
N LEU A 32 -38.49 -0.65 10.90
CA LEU A 32 -38.55 -0.31 9.48
C LEU A 32 -37.25 0.36 8.98
N GLY A 33 -36.63 1.18 9.85
CA GLY A 33 -35.35 1.83 9.59
C GLY A 33 -34.19 0.85 9.37
N ASP A 34 -34.09 -0.23 10.16
CA ASP A 34 -33.01 -1.21 10.02
C ASP A 34 -33.12 -1.99 8.71
N ARG A 35 -34.35 -2.29 8.28
CA ARG A 35 -34.62 -2.98 7.02
C ARG A 35 -34.33 -2.11 5.81
N VAL A 36 -34.70 -0.82 5.87
CA VAL A 36 -34.39 0.16 4.83
C VAL A 36 -32.88 0.39 4.75
N PHE A 37 -32.20 0.59 5.89
CA PHE A 37 -30.76 0.77 5.95
C PHE A 37 -29.98 -0.45 5.46
N SER A 38 -30.39 -1.65 5.86
CA SER A 38 -29.80 -2.90 5.38
C SER A 38 -30.01 -3.08 3.88
N GLY A 39 -31.22 -2.81 3.36
CA GLY A 39 -31.51 -2.88 1.93
C GLY A 39 -30.69 -1.88 1.11
N LEU A 40 -30.59 -0.63 1.56
CA LEU A 40 -29.77 0.40 0.94
C LEU A 40 -28.30 0.01 0.94
N SER A 41 -27.77 -0.44 2.09
CA SER A 41 -26.36 -0.83 2.21
C SER A 41 -26.00 -2.02 1.32
N THR A 42 -26.84 -3.06 1.29
CA THR A 42 -26.64 -4.23 0.43
C THR A 42 -26.76 -3.84 -1.05
N SER A 43 -27.75 -3.01 -1.42
CA SER A 43 -27.91 -2.54 -2.80
C SER A 43 -26.73 -1.69 -3.28
N ALA A 44 -26.19 -0.83 -2.41
CA ALA A 44 -25.01 -0.03 -2.69
C ALA A 44 -23.78 -0.93 -2.90
N GLY A 45 -23.59 -1.94 -2.04
CA GLY A 45 -22.53 -2.93 -2.19
C GLY A 45 -22.64 -3.72 -3.49
N VAL A 46 -23.83 -4.19 -3.84
CA VAL A 46 -24.10 -4.89 -5.10
C VAL A 46 -23.87 -3.97 -6.31
N ALA A 47 -24.30 -2.71 -6.24
CA ALA A 47 -24.07 -1.74 -7.30
C ALA A 47 -22.58 -1.50 -7.53
N ILE A 48 -21.78 -1.37 -6.47
CA ILE A 48 -20.31 -1.23 -6.57
C ILE A 48 -19.71 -2.46 -7.26
N LEU A 49 -20.11 -3.68 -6.87
CA LEU A 49 -19.62 -4.91 -7.49
C LEU A 49 -20.00 -4.98 -8.98
N ILE A 50 -21.22 -4.57 -9.35
CA ILE A 50 -21.66 -4.50 -10.74
C ILE A 50 -20.81 -3.50 -11.53
N VAL A 51 -20.57 -2.30 -10.99
CA VAL A 51 -19.75 -1.28 -11.64
C VAL A 51 -18.32 -1.76 -11.83
N LEU A 52 -17.72 -2.38 -10.82
CA LEU A 52 -16.38 -2.94 -10.92
C LEU A 52 -16.30 -4.06 -11.98
N ALA A 53 -17.28 -4.96 -12.02
CA ALA A 53 -17.37 -6.00 -13.04
C ALA A 53 -17.54 -5.39 -14.44
N ALA A 54 -18.40 -4.39 -14.60
CA ALA A 54 -18.63 -3.69 -15.86
C ALA A 54 -17.36 -3.00 -16.36
N VAL A 55 -16.63 -2.30 -15.49
CA VAL A 55 -15.33 -1.68 -15.83
C VAL A 55 -14.31 -2.75 -16.22
N GLY A 56 -14.23 -3.86 -15.49
CA GLY A 56 -13.35 -4.98 -15.81
C GLY A 56 -13.64 -5.58 -17.19
N ILE A 57 -14.92 -5.88 -17.47
CA ILE A 57 -15.36 -6.40 -18.77
C ILE A 57 -15.04 -5.38 -19.87
N PHE A 58 -15.36 -4.10 -19.67
CA PHE A 58 -15.08 -3.03 -20.62
C PHE A 58 -13.58 -2.94 -20.96
N LEU A 59 -12.71 -2.94 -19.94
CA LEU A 59 -11.26 -2.89 -20.14
C LEU A 59 -10.74 -4.14 -20.88
N VAL A 60 -11.27 -5.32 -20.59
CA VAL A 60 -10.91 -6.56 -21.31
C VAL A 60 -11.35 -6.50 -22.77
N THR A 61 -12.60 -6.10 -23.03
CA THR A 61 -13.09 -5.97 -24.41
C THR A 61 -12.28 -4.95 -25.20
N GLN A 62 -11.81 -3.88 -24.53
CA GLN A 62 -11.05 -2.83 -25.20
C GLN A 62 -9.56 -3.11 -25.32
N SER A 63 -9.02 -4.09 -24.59
CA SER A 63 -7.64 -4.53 -24.74
C SER A 63 -7.46 -5.59 -25.84
N ILE A 64 -8.49 -6.38 -26.18
CA ILE A 64 -8.42 -7.42 -27.23
C ILE A 64 -7.88 -6.85 -28.56
N PRO A 65 -8.39 -5.73 -29.10
CA PRO A 65 -7.88 -5.19 -30.36
C PRO A 65 -6.39 -4.85 -30.31
N ALA A 66 -5.88 -4.41 -29.15
CA ALA A 66 -4.46 -4.12 -28.97
C ALA A 66 -3.60 -5.40 -28.92
N LEU A 67 -4.16 -6.54 -28.51
CA LEU A 67 -3.49 -7.84 -28.46
C LEU A 67 -3.49 -8.56 -29.81
N THR A 68 -4.52 -8.35 -30.63
CA THR A 68 -4.72 -9.04 -31.92
C THR A 68 -4.41 -8.16 -33.13
N ALA A 69 -3.96 -6.91 -32.93
CA ALA A 69 -3.60 -6.01 -34.02
C ALA A 69 -2.43 -6.56 -34.85
N ASP A 70 -2.50 -6.38 -36.17
CA ASP A 70 -1.39 -6.72 -37.05
C ASP A 70 -0.17 -5.85 -36.73
N PRO A 71 1.06 -6.36 -36.89
CA PRO A 71 2.29 -5.63 -36.55
C PRO A 71 2.40 -4.24 -37.17
N GLY A 72 1.76 -4.00 -38.33
CA GLY A 72 1.73 -2.73 -39.04
C GLY A 72 0.80 -1.67 -38.46
N ASP A 73 -0.20 -2.06 -37.66
CA ASP A 73 -1.15 -1.15 -37.01
C ASP A 73 -0.65 -0.66 -35.64
N LEU A 74 0.46 -1.23 -35.15
CA LEU A 74 1.09 -0.84 -33.90
C LEU A 74 2.16 0.25 -34.13
N PRO A 75 2.26 1.25 -33.24
CA PRO A 75 3.29 2.28 -33.33
C PRO A 75 4.69 1.67 -33.36
N GLY A 76 5.43 1.88 -34.45
CA GLY A 76 6.76 1.32 -34.66
C GLY A 76 6.82 0.07 -35.55
N SER A 77 5.69 -0.43 -36.05
CA SER A 77 5.60 -1.53 -37.04
C SER A 77 6.28 -2.86 -36.63
N ALA A 78 6.58 -3.03 -35.34
CA ALA A 78 7.44 -4.09 -34.81
C ALA A 78 6.67 -5.23 -34.12
N GLY A 79 5.33 -5.21 -34.13
CA GLY A 79 4.50 -6.19 -33.43
C GLY A 79 4.30 -5.86 -31.93
N PHE A 80 3.48 -6.68 -31.26
CA PHE A 80 3.04 -6.42 -29.89
C PHE A 80 4.17 -6.43 -28.85
N LEU A 81 5.08 -7.40 -28.93
CA LEU A 81 6.14 -7.60 -27.92
C LEU A 81 7.17 -6.45 -27.91
N PRO A 82 7.70 -5.99 -29.06
CA PRO A 82 8.63 -4.85 -29.08
C PRO A 82 7.99 -3.51 -28.72
N TYR A 83 6.67 -3.37 -28.90
CA TYR A 83 5.93 -2.22 -28.40
C TYR A 83 5.80 -2.22 -26.86
N LEU A 84 5.53 -3.39 -26.27
CA LEU A 84 5.33 -3.54 -24.82
C LEU A 84 6.63 -3.56 -24.01
N ALA A 85 7.71 -4.11 -24.58
CA ALA A 85 8.97 -4.31 -23.86
C ALA A 85 9.57 -3.02 -23.26
N PRO A 86 9.66 -1.89 -23.98
CA PRO A 86 10.14 -0.63 -23.41
C PRO A 86 9.24 -0.07 -22.31
N LEU A 87 7.93 -0.29 -22.37
CA LEU A 87 6.98 0.15 -21.35
C LEU A 87 7.19 -0.63 -20.05
N ILE A 88 7.26 -1.96 -20.13
CA ILE A 88 7.54 -2.81 -18.97
C ILE A 88 8.91 -2.47 -18.41
N PHE A 89 9.94 -2.43 -19.26
CA PHE A 89 11.29 -2.10 -18.82
C PHE A 89 11.36 -0.73 -18.14
N GLY A 90 10.72 0.29 -18.72
CA GLY A 90 10.62 1.63 -18.13
C GLY A 90 9.96 1.62 -16.75
N THR A 91 8.85 0.90 -16.58
CA THR A 91 8.16 0.81 -15.27
C THR A 91 9.03 0.14 -14.21
N VAL A 92 9.67 -0.99 -14.54
CA VAL A 92 10.57 -1.70 -13.62
C VAL A 92 11.76 -0.82 -13.27
N LEU A 93 12.39 -0.18 -14.26
CA LEU A 93 13.55 0.67 -14.04
C LEU A 93 13.22 1.88 -13.14
N VAL A 94 12.09 2.55 -13.39
CA VAL A 94 11.63 3.66 -12.53
C VAL A 94 11.38 3.17 -11.10
N ALA A 95 10.72 2.02 -10.93
CA ALA A 95 10.45 1.44 -9.62
C ALA A 95 11.75 1.05 -8.89
N THR A 96 12.71 0.44 -9.59
CA THR A 96 14.02 0.08 -9.03
C THR A 96 14.78 1.32 -8.56
N ILE A 97 14.85 2.37 -9.39
CA ILE A 97 15.51 3.63 -9.01
C ILE A 97 14.83 4.23 -7.77
N ALA A 98 13.49 4.26 -7.76
CA ALA A 98 12.74 4.80 -6.63
C ALA A 98 13.01 4.02 -5.34
N LEU A 99 13.02 2.68 -5.39
CA LEU A 99 13.30 1.84 -4.23
C LEU A 99 14.76 1.95 -3.76
N LEU A 100 15.73 2.04 -4.68
CA LEU A 100 17.14 2.21 -4.33
C LEU A 100 17.39 3.50 -3.56
N ILE A 101 16.64 4.57 -3.84
CA ILE A 101 16.76 5.85 -3.15
C ILE A 101 15.90 5.86 -1.88
N ALA A 102 14.62 5.51 -2.00
CA ALA A 102 13.66 5.64 -0.91
C ALA A 102 13.92 4.66 0.24
N THR A 103 14.35 3.42 -0.05
CA THR A 103 14.54 2.39 0.97
C THR A 103 15.60 2.79 2.01
N PRO A 104 16.87 3.06 1.65
CA PRO A 104 17.88 3.43 2.64
C PRO A 104 17.51 4.74 3.37
N LEU A 105 16.94 5.71 2.66
CA LEU A 105 16.55 6.98 3.25
C LEU A 105 15.39 6.82 4.26
N SER A 106 14.40 5.99 3.93
CA SER A 106 13.26 5.70 4.82
C SER A 106 13.70 4.98 6.10
N ILE A 107 14.65 4.04 5.99
CA ILE A 107 15.25 3.35 7.14
C ILE A 107 15.96 4.36 8.04
N GLY A 108 16.79 5.25 7.46
CA GLY A 108 17.49 6.29 8.21
C GLY A 108 16.54 7.24 8.94
N ILE A 109 15.47 7.70 8.29
CA ILE A 109 14.43 8.55 8.90
C ILE A 109 13.73 7.79 10.03
N ALA A 110 13.33 6.54 9.79
CA ALA A 110 12.63 5.72 10.76
C ALA A 110 13.48 5.43 12.01
N LEU A 111 14.76 5.09 11.84
CA LEU A 111 15.70 4.90 12.95
C LEU A 111 15.91 6.19 13.73
N PHE A 112 16.11 7.32 13.04
CA PHE A 112 16.26 8.62 13.71
C PHE A 112 15.04 8.95 14.56
N ILE A 113 13.82 8.79 14.03
CA ILE A 113 12.58 9.11 14.74
C ILE A 113 12.33 8.15 15.91
N SER A 114 12.61 6.86 15.75
CA SER A 114 12.33 5.84 16.77
C SER A 114 13.34 5.82 17.90
N HIS A 115 14.64 5.92 17.60
CA HIS A 115 15.71 5.66 18.58
C HIS A 115 16.47 6.91 18.99
N TYR A 116 16.61 7.92 18.12
CA TYR A 116 17.50 9.06 18.39
C TYR A 116 16.77 10.37 18.70
N ALA A 117 15.57 10.57 18.17
CA ALA A 117 14.80 11.79 18.33
C ALA A 117 14.18 11.89 19.74
N ASN A 118 14.20 13.09 20.33
CA ASN A 118 13.47 13.34 21.57
C ASN A 118 11.95 13.22 21.34
N ARG A 119 11.18 12.98 22.41
CA ARG A 119 9.73 12.68 22.32
C ARG A 119 8.90 13.75 21.60
N ARG A 120 9.32 15.01 21.65
CA ARG A 120 8.64 16.11 20.92
C ARG A 120 8.95 16.06 19.43
N LEU A 121 10.23 15.90 19.08
CA LEU A 121 10.70 15.84 17.70
C LEU A 121 10.15 14.61 16.98
N ALA A 122 10.15 13.44 17.64
CA ALA A 122 9.58 12.22 17.08
C ALA A 122 8.09 12.38 16.73
N ARG A 123 7.32 13.06 17.61
CA ARG A 123 5.90 13.35 17.38
C ARG A 123 5.70 14.32 16.21
N THR A 124 6.48 15.42 16.16
CA THR A 124 6.36 16.41 15.09
C THR A 124 6.75 15.82 13.74
N LEU A 125 7.89 15.12 13.66
CA LEU A 125 8.35 14.48 12.43
C LEU A 125 7.36 13.42 11.97
N GLY A 126 6.82 12.64 12.91
CA GLY A 126 5.77 11.67 12.60
C GLY A 126 4.54 12.30 11.98
N TYR A 127 4.02 13.36 12.58
CA TYR A 127 2.88 14.09 12.04
C TYR A 127 3.19 14.68 10.64
N VAL A 128 4.38 15.22 10.43
CA VAL A 128 4.81 15.73 9.12
C VAL A 128 4.88 14.61 8.09
N THR A 129 5.45 13.45 8.42
CA THR A 129 5.50 12.28 7.53
C THR A 129 4.11 11.78 7.17
N ASP A 130 3.20 11.70 8.15
CA ASP A 130 1.82 11.28 7.92
C ASP A 130 1.06 12.31 7.06
N LEU A 131 1.32 13.60 7.28
CA LEU A 131 0.74 14.68 6.47
C LEU A 131 1.29 14.69 5.04
N LEU A 132 2.59 14.44 4.86
CA LEU A 132 3.21 14.29 3.54
C LEU A 132 2.63 13.08 2.79
N ALA A 133 2.36 11.97 3.49
CA ALA A 133 1.71 10.81 2.90
C ALA A 133 0.27 11.07 2.44
N ALA A 134 -0.40 12.09 3.02
CA ALA A 134 -1.75 12.49 2.62
C ALA A 134 -1.78 13.40 1.38
N ILE A 135 -0.63 13.88 0.89
CA ILE A 135 -0.59 14.73 -0.31
C ILE A 135 -1.03 13.92 -1.54
N PRO A 136 -1.98 14.44 -2.35
CA PRO A 136 -2.40 13.76 -3.58
C PRO A 136 -1.22 13.46 -4.51
N SER A 137 -1.17 12.23 -5.04
CA SER A 137 -0.09 11.78 -5.94
C SER A 137 0.07 12.65 -7.18
N VAL A 138 -1.03 13.23 -7.69
CA VAL A 138 -1.01 14.13 -8.85
C VAL A 138 -0.16 15.38 -8.61
N ILE A 139 -0.08 15.86 -7.36
CA ILE A 139 0.70 17.05 -7.00
C ILE A 139 2.19 16.75 -7.15
N TYR A 140 2.64 15.58 -6.67
CA TYR A 140 4.03 15.14 -6.85
C TYR A 140 4.39 14.98 -8.33
N GLY A 141 3.49 14.41 -9.13
CA GLY A 141 3.69 14.26 -10.58
C GLY A 141 3.82 15.61 -11.30
N LEU A 142 2.91 16.55 -11.01
CA LEU A 142 2.93 17.88 -11.61
C LEU A 142 4.13 18.71 -11.14
N TRP A 143 4.45 18.69 -9.85
CA TRP A 143 5.66 19.30 -9.29
C TRP A 143 6.91 18.72 -9.94
N GLY A 144 6.96 17.40 -10.08
CA GLY A 144 8.06 16.71 -10.74
C GLY A 144 8.27 17.18 -12.17
N ALA A 145 7.18 17.36 -12.92
CA ALA A 145 7.23 17.77 -14.32
C ALA A 145 7.50 19.27 -14.51
N LEU A 146 6.97 20.14 -13.65
CA LEU A 146 7.06 21.61 -13.80
C LEU A 146 8.24 22.23 -13.07
N VAL A 147 8.61 21.65 -11.92
CA VAL A 147 9.62 22.21 -11.02
C VAL A 147 10.87 21.35 -11.12
N LEU A 148 10.81 20.08 -10.72
CA LEU A 148 12.02 19.25 -10.63
C LEU A 148 12.70 19.05 -12.00
N ALA A 149 11.93 18.71 -13.04
CA ALA A 149 12.45 18.42 -14.37
C ALA A 149 13.38 19.51 -14.93
N PRO A 150 13.04 20.81 -14.94
CA PRO A 150 13.98 21.85 -15.37
C PRO A 150 15.17 22.04 -14.42
N TYR A 151 14.99 21.85 -13.10
CA TYR A 151 16.07 22.01 -12.12
C TYR A 151 17.17 20.94 -12.24
N VAL A 152 16.84 19.72 -12.68
CA VAL A 152 17.80 18.61 -12.79
C VAL A 152 18.57 18.58 -14.12
N ILE A 153 18.19 19.41 -15.11
CA ILE A 153 18.87 19.47 -16.42
C ILE A 153 20.38 19.73 -16.28
N PRO A 154 20.86 20.70 -15.48
CA PRO A 154 22.30 20.94 -15.32
C PRO A 154 23.02 19.71 -14.76
N SER A 155 22.41 19.01 -13.82
CA SER A 155 22.93 17.76 -13.25
C SER A 155 23.03 16.66 -14.30
N TYR A 156 22.04 16.54 -15.19
CA TYR A 156 22.07 15.57 -16.28
C TYR A 156 23.10 15.89 -17.36
N ARG A 157 23.34 17.17 -17.64
CA ARG A 157 24.47 17.58 -18.50
C ARG A 157 25.81 17.20 -17.90
N TRP A 158 25.99 17.46 -16.60
CA TRP A 158 27.19 17.01 -15.92
C TRP A 158 27.35 15.49 -15.97
N LEU A 159 26.25 14.75 -15.77
CA LEU A 159 26.25 13.28 -15.82
C LEU A 159 26.59 12.75 -17.21
N GLU A 160 26.05 13.33 -18.28
CA GLU A 160 26.39 12.97 -19.65
C GLU A 160 27.87 13.25 -19.96
N THR A 161 28.39 14.42 -19.55
CA THR A 161 29.78 14.79 -19.85
C THR A 161 30.80 13.94 -19.08
N ASN A 162 30.49 13.51 -17.85
CA ASN A 162 31.43 12.76 -17.00
C ASN A 162 31.21 11.24 -17.03
N LEU A 163 29.96 10.80 -17.19
CA LEU A 163 29.54 9.39 -17.15
C LEU A 163 28.94 8.92 -18.48
N GLY A 164 29.05 9.70 -19.56
CA GLY A 164 28.57 9.32 -20.90
C GLY A 164 29.25 8.10 -21.51
N PHE A 165 30.31 7.57 -20.87
CA PHE A 165 30.87 6.26 -21.21
C PHE A 165 29.93 5.10 -20.85
N LEU A 166 28.98 5.31 -19.91
CA LEU A 166 27.96 4.33 -19.57
C LEU A 166 26.78 4.43 -20.54
N PRO A 167 26.26 3.30 -21.05
CA PRO A 167 25.17 3.31 -22.03
C PRO A 167 23.87 3.94 -21.51
N PHE A 168 23.67 3.99 -20.18
CA PHE A 168 22.50 4.63 -19.56
C PHE A 168 22.53 6.16 -19.55
N PHE A 169 23.73 6.76 -19.63
CA PHE A 169 23.95 8.21 -19.62
C PHE A 169 24.48 8.73 -20.96
N ALA A 170 24.66 7.84 -21.94
CA ALA A 170 25.05 8.18 -23.29
C ALA A 170 23.88 8.78 -24.07
N GLY A 171 24.15 9.82 -24.86
CA GLY A 171 23.19 10.44 -25.77
C GLY A 171 22.73 11.84 -25.35
N PRO A 172 21.91 12.51 -26.18
CA PRO A 172 21.52 13.88 -25.94
C PRO A 172 20.66 14.01 -24.68
N VAL A 173 21.07 14.90 -23.78
CA VAL A 173 20.30 15.22 -22.58
C VAL A 173 18.92 15.76 -22.97
N SER A 174 17.87 15.19 -22.37
CA SER A 174 16.49 15.65 -22.59
C SER A 174 16.35 17.15 -22.31
N ALA A 175 15.96 17.92 -23.32
CA ALA A 175 15.77 19.37 -23.21
C ALA A 175 14.65 19.75 -22.22
N THR A 176 13.70 18.85 -21.97
CA THR A 176 12.61 19.04 -21.02
C THR A 176 12.97 18.52 -19.62
N GLY A 177 14.07 17.78 -19.47
CA GLY A 177 14.42 17.10 -18.22
C GLY A 177 13.45 16.00 -17.80
N LYS A 178 12.48 15.62 -18.65
CA LYS A 178 11.53 14.53 -18.38
C LYS A 178 12.14 13.20 -18.78
N THR A 179 12.91 12.61 -17.87
CA THR A 179 13.63 11.33 -18.10
C THR A 179 13.17 10.26 -17.11
N ILE A 180 13.55 9.00 -17.36
CA ILE A 180 13.33 7.87 -16.44
C ILE A 180 13.93 8.17 -15.06
N LEU A 181 15.11 8.78 -15.01
CA LEU A 181 15.78 9.14 -13.76
C LEU A 181 14.97 10.18 -12.97
N THR A 182 14.42 11.19 -13.64
CA THR A 182 13.54 12.19 -13.02
C THR A 182 12.28 11.55 -12.49
N ALA A 183 11.63 10.68 -13.28
CA ALA A 183 10.46 9.94 -12.85
C ALA A 183 10.76 9.07 -11.63
N GLY A 184 11.91 8.40 -11.59
CA GLY A 184 12.39 7.62 -10.44
C GLY A 184 12.61 8.47 -9.19
N ILE A 185 13.19 9.67 -9.32
CA ILE A 185 13.38 10.60 -8.20
C ILE A 185 12.03 11.10 -7.67
N VAL A 186 11.12 11.51 -8.55
CA VAL A 186 9.77 11.96 -8.15
C VAL A 186 9.04 10.83 -7.43
N LEU A 187 9.08 9.62 -7.99
CA LEU A 187 8.47 8.44 -7.38
C LEU A 187 9.10 8.13 -6.02
N SER A 188 10.44 8.23 -5.90
CA SER A 188 11.14 8.07 -4.62
C SER A 188 10.64 9.03 -3.57
N VAL A 189 10.49 10.32 -3.90
CA VAL A 189 10.00 11.35 -2.97
C VAL A 189 8.56 11.07 -2.56
N MET A 190 7.74 10.54 -3.48
CA MET A 190 6.33 10.21 -3.23
C MET A 190 6.16 9.00 -2.29
N ILE A 191 6.97 7.94 -2.45
CA ILE A 191 6.86 6.74 -1.61
C ILE A 191 7.57 6.88 -0.26
N LEU A 192 8.53 7.82 -0.15
CA LEU A 192 9.36 8.01 1.04
C LEU A 192 8.57 8.20 2.34
N PRO A 193 7.50 9.02 2.41
CA PRO A 193 6.78 9.25 3.66
C PRO A 193 6.07 8.00 4.15
N ILE A 194 5.42 7.26 3.24
CA ILE A 194 4.73 6.02 3.57
C ILE A 194 5.73 4.96 4.04
N MET A 195 6.85 4.80 3.32
CA MET A 195 7.91 3.85 3.70
C MET A 195 8.53 4.20 5.06
N ALA A 196 8.79 5.47 5.34
CA ALA A 196 9.33 5.90 6.63
C ALA A 196 8.34 5.66 7.78
N ALA A 197 7.04 5.90 7.57
CA ALA A 197 6.00 5.63 8.56
C ALA A 197 5.89 4.13 8.86
N ILE A 198 5.91 3.26 7.84
CA ILE A 198 5.88 1.80 8.00
C ILE A 198 7.15 1.31 8.73
N ASN A 199 8.33 1.72 8.29
CA ASN A 199 9.58 1.30 8.93
C ASN A 199 9.67 1.75 10.40
N ARG A 200 9.19 2.95 10.72
CA ARG A 200 9.11 3.44 12.11
C ARG A 200 8.22 2.54 12.95
N GLU A 201 7.05 2.16 12.43
CA GLU A 201 6.13 1.28 13.13
C GLU A 201 6.75 -0.11 13.37
N VAL A 202 7.44 -0.66 12.36
CA VAL A 202 8.19 -1.92 12.49
C VAL A 202 9.25 -1.82 13.58
N PHE A 203 10.05 -0.74 13.63
CA PHE A 203 11.08 -0.57 14.66
C PHE A 203 10.50 -0.38 16.05
N LEU A 204 9.36 0.32 16.20
CA LEU A 204 8.70 0.48 17.49
C LEU A 204 8.07 -0.82 18.02
N GLN A 205 7.80 -1.78 17.14
CA GLN A 205 7.27 -3.10 17.49
C GLN A 205 8.36 -4.10 17.90
N THR A 206 9.63 -3.82 17.64
CA THR A 206 10.75 -4.69 18.05
C THR A 206 10.92 -4.65 19.58
N PRO A 207 10.90 -5.80 20.28
CA PRO A 207 11.14 -5.82 21.71
C PRO A 207 12.56 -5.40 22.06
N VAL A 208 12.70 -4.41 22.96
CA VAL A 208 13.99 -3.88 23.43
C VAL A 208 14.92 -4.99 23.95
N LEU A 209 14.37 -6.04 24.57
CA LEU A 209 15.15 -7.19 25.05
C LEU A 209 15.91 -7.92 23.94
N HIS A 210 15.35 -7.99 22.72
CA HIS A 210 16.03 -8.61 21.58
C HIS A 210 17.12 -7.71 20.99
N GLU A 211 16.96 -6.39 21.09
CA GLU A 211 17.97 -5.42 20.66
C GLU A 211 19.16 -5.41 21.63
N GLU A 212 18.89 -5.39 22.93
CA GLU A 212 19.93 -5.43 23.98
C GLU A 212 20.70 -6.76 23.99
N ALA A 213 20.07 -7.89 23.63
CA ALA A 213 20.72 -9.19 23.56
C ALA A 213 21.61 -9.38 22.30
N ALA A 214 21.47 -8.52 21.29
CA ALA A 214 22.24 -8.58 20.05
C ALA A 214 23.49 -7.67 20.05
N LEU A 215 23.60 -6.77 21.03
CA LEU A 215 24.76 -5.90 21.28
C LEU A 215 25.79 -6.58 22.19
#